data_AF-U9UI68-F1
#
_entry.id   AF-U9UI68-F1
#
_cell.length_a   1.000
_cell.length_b   1.000
_cell.length_c   1.000
_cell.angle_alpha   90.00
_cell.angle_beta   90.00
_cell.angle_gamma   90.00
#
_symmetry.space_group_name_H-M   'P 1'
#
loop_
_entity.id
_entity.type
_entity.pdbx_description
1 polymer ?
#
loop_
_entity_poly.entity_id
_entity_poly.type
_entity_poly.pdbx_seq_one_letter_code
_entity_poly.pdbx_strand_id
1 'polypeptide(L)'
;GIEAILLEREGHFLYKIIDGNESLYPIINFDLPIETLDAIIPKLLYKQAKNLLCCTFRDTCLKISPKWDKETIFIAKSSDEKKISLHVLTFGMRLPNIAKVSVFTKLIRKKLPVKLQKKSIINNIANISSFKSFSLRMFGSPKYNEKTEEHIRVKKAICPKDRTIFDFMICSPNDDSKVIDSPFLAISEPDA
;
A
#
# COMPACT_ATOMS: atom_id res chain seq x y z
N GLY A 1 -25.02 7.97 13.50
CA GLY A 1 -23.87 7.06 13.69
C GLY A 1 -22.86 7.25 12.58
N ILE A 2 -21.71 6.58 12.63
CA ILE A 2 -20.65 6.72 11.60
C ILE A 2 -21.19 6.41 10.20
N GLU A 3 -22.09 5.44 10.09
CA GLU A 3 -22.76 5.04 8.85
C GLU A 3 -23.55 6.18 8.17
N ALA A 4 -24.22 7.03 8.95
CA ALA A 4 -24.96 8.19 8.42
C ALA A 4 -24.02 9.27 7.86
N ILE A 5 -22.85 9.46 8.50
CA ILE A 5 -21.80 10.39 8.06
C ILE A 5 -21.14 9.87 6.78
N LEU A 6 -20.93 8.56 6.67
CA LEU A 6 -20.41 7.91 5.46
C LEU A 6 -21.39 8.03 4.28
N LEU A 7 -22.69 7.90 4.53
CA LEU A 7 -23.74 8.05 3.53
C LEU A 7 -23.86 9.50 3.03
N GLU A 8 -23.83 10.48 3.95
CA GLU A 8 -23.92 11.91 3.62
C GLU A 8 -22.70 12.41 2.83
N ARG A 9 -21.54 11.77 3.02
CA ARG A 9 -20.28 12.13 2.36
C ARG A 9 -19.91 11.20 1.18
N GLU A 10 -20.89 10.50 0.63
CA GLU A 10 -20.71 9.68 -0.57
C GLU A 10 -20.14 10.52 -1.73
N GLY A 11 -19.10 10.02 -2.40
CA GLY A 11 -18.42 10.74 -3.48
C GLY A 11 -17.32 11.73 -3.05
N HIS A 12 -17.17 12.00 -1.75
CA HIS A 12 -16.12 12.88 -1.23
C HIS A 12 -14.82 12.12 -0.90
N PHE A 13 -13.67 12.78 -1.12
CA PHE A 13 -12.36 12.24 -0.72
C PHE A 13 -12.09 12.56 0.75
N LEU A 14 -11.71 11.56 1.54
CA LEU A 14 -11.06 11.82 2.82
C LEU A 14 -9.57 12.02 2.58
N TYR A 15 -9.07 13.13 3.10
CA TYR A 15 -7.64 13.40 3.23
C TYR A 15 -7.29 13.22 4.71
N LYS A 16 -6.39 12.28 5.01
CA LYS A 16 -5.72 12.28 6.30
C LYS A 16 -4.43 13.07 6.16
N ILE A 17 -4.32 14.14 6.96
CA ILE A 17 -3.07 14.85 7.17
C ILE A 17 -2.22 13.97 8.09
N ILE A 18 -1.02 13.63 7.64
CA ILE A 18 -0.07 12.84 8.44
C ILE A 18 0.90 13.81 9.11
N ASP A 19 1.00 13.73 10.43
CA ASP A 19 2.13 14.34 11.12
C ASP A 19 3.41 13.57 10.74
N GLY A 20 4.48 14.29 10.42
CA GLY A 20 5.75 13.68 10.02
C GLY A 20 6.30 12.73 11.09
N ASN A 21 5.98 12.95 12.36
CA ASN A 21 6.42 12.13 13.49
C ASN A 21 5.42 11.04 13.90
N GLU A 22 4.24 10.98 13.27
CA GLU A 22 3.26 9.94 13.57
C GLU A 22 3.81 8.58 13.11
N SER A 23 3.67 7.56 13.95
CA SER A 23 3.94 6.19 13.56
C SER A 23 2.91 5.71 12.54
N LEU A 24 3.35 4.99 11.50
CA LEU A 24 2.49 4.62 10.38
C LEU A 24 2.62 3.14 10.04
N TYR A 25 1.53 2.53 9.61
CA TYR A 25 1.61 1.21 8.99
C TYR A 25 2.47 1.26 7.72
N PRO A 26 3.38 0.29 7.51
CA PRO A 26 4.04 0.14 6.23
C PRO A 26 3.01 -0.15 5.15
N ILE A 27 2.96 0.72 4.13
CA ILE A 27 2.05 0.62 2.99
C ILE A 27 2.79 0.86 1.69
N ILE A 28 2.54 0.00 0.70
CA ILE A 28 3.05 0.12 -0.66
C ILE A 28 1.89 0.02 -1.64
N ASN A 29 1.86 0.94 -2.59
CA ASN A 29 1.03 0.87 -3.78
C ASN A 29 1.90 0.45 -4.97
N PHE A 30 1.65 -0.75 -5.47
CA PHE A 30 2.22 -1.23 -6.72
C PHE A 30 1.27 -0.89 -7.87
N ASP A 31 1.80 -0.24 -8.89
CA ASP A 31 1.08 0.08 -10.13
C ASP A 31 1.94 -0.32 -11.34
N LEU A 32 1.81 -1.58 -11.76
CA LEU A 32 2.63 -2.18 -12.79
C LEU A 32 1.81 -2.39 -14.07
N PRO A 33 2.04 -1.61 -15.14
CA PRO A 33 1.42 -1.87 -16.44
C PRO A 33 1.86 -3.24 -16.99
N ILE A 34 0.93 -3.99 -17.57
CA ILE A 34 1.22 -5.31 -18.17
C ILE A 34 2.19 -5.17 -19.34
N GLU A 35 2.06 -4.15 -20.18
CA GLU A 35 3.03 -3.85 -21.25
C GLU A 35 4.46 -3.67 -20.71
N THR A 36 4.59 -3.00 -19.56
CA THR A 36 5.88 -2.82 -18.90
C THR A 36 6.39 -4.15 -18.36
N LEU A 37 5.53 -4.98 -17.78
CA LEU A 37 5.89 -6.31 -17.30
C LEU A 37 6.37 -7.21 -18.45
N ASP A 38 5.62 -7.28 -19.54
CA ASP A 38 5.90 -8.13 -20.69
C ASP A 38 7.19 -7.74 -21.40
N ALA A 39 7.49 -6.44 -21.50
CA ALA A 39 8.77 -5.96 -22.03
C ALA A 39 9.98 -6.31 -21.11
N ILE A 40 9.73 -6.46 -19.82
CA ILE A 40 10.78 -6.62 -18.79
C ILE A 40 11.12 -8.09 -18.58
N ILE A 41 10.09 -8.92 -18.35
CA ILE A 41 10.17 -10.36 -18.17
C ILE A 41 9.11 -10.97 -19.08
N PRO A 42 9.44 -11.17 -20.37
CA PRO A 42 8.56 -11.86 -21.30
C PRO A 42 8.16 -13.20 -20.70
N LYS A 43 6.87 -13.53 -20.71
CA LYS A 43 6.28 -14.78 -20.17
C LYS A 43 6.13 -14.85 -18.64
N LEU A 44 6.39 -13.78 -17.88
CA LEU A 44 5.98 -13.79 -16.46
C LEU A 44 4.46 -13.75 -16.38
N LEU A 45 3.86 -14.83 -15.90
CA LEU A 45 2.41 -14.87 -15.74
C LEU A 45 1.97 -13.80 -14.74
N TYR A 46 0.84 -13.15 -15.00
CA TYR A 46 0.21 -12.18 -14.11
C TYR A 46 0.20 -12.64 -12.63
N LYS A 47 -0.13 -13.92 -12.39
CA LYS A 47 -0.15 -14.53 -11.06
C LYS A 47 1.24 -14.56 -10.41
N GLN A 48 2.29 -14.84 -11.19
CA GLN A 48 3.67 -14.86 -10.72
C GLN A 48 4.16 -13.44 -10.40
N ALA A 49 3.82 -12.45 -11.23
CA ALA A 49 4.15 -11.05 -10.98
C ALA A 49 3.51 -10.55 -9.67
N LYS A 50 2.21 -10.81 -9.48
CA LYS A 50 1.53 -10.49 -8.22
C LYS A 50 2.19 -11.16 -7.01
N ASN A 51 2.51 -12.46 -7.13
CA ASN A 51 3.17 -13.19 -6.05
C ASN A 51 4.55 -12.60 -5.72
N LEU A 52 5.34 -12.23 -6.72
CA LEU A 52 6.64 -11.59 -6.53
C LEU A 52 6.51 -10.29 -5.72
N LEU A 53 5.58 -9.41 -6.08
CA LEU A 53 5.36 -8.13 -5.39
C LEU A 53 4.94 -8.34 -3.93
N CYS A 54 3.96 -9.24 -3.68
CA CYS A 54 3.50 -9.54 -2.33
C CYS A 54 4.56 -10.22 -1.48
N CYS A 55 5.30 -11.18 -2.03
CA CYS A 55 6.41 -11.85 -1.33
C CYS A 55 7.52 -10.84 -0.98
N THR A 56 7.87 -9.93 -1.89
CA THR A 56 8.90 -8.93 -1.63
C THR A 56 8.52 -8.01 -0.47
N PHE A 57 7.25 -7.59 -0.39
CA PHE A 57 6.73 -6.86 0.77
C PHE A 57 6.87 -7.68 2.05
N ARG A 58 6.32 -8.90 2.06
CA ARG A 58 6.34 -9.80 3.22
C ARG A 58 7.75 -10.10 3.73
N ASP A 59 8.68 -10.38 2.82
CA ASP A 59 10.06 -10.72 3.16
C ASP A 59 10.85 -9.48 3.61
N THR A 60 10.41 -8.28 3.25
CA THR A 60 10.93 -7.03 3.82
C THR A 60 10.39 -6.82 5.22
N CYS A 61 9.10 -7.09 5.47
CA CYS A 61 8.53 -7.03 6.81
C CYS A 61 9.25 -7.98 7.78
N LEU A 62 9.46 -9.24 7.38
CA LEU A 62 10.19 -10.23 8.18
C LEU A 62 11.65 -9.84 8.42
N LYS A 63 12.28 -9.15 7.46
CA LYS A 63 13.64 -8.65 7.62
C LYS A 63 13.74 -7.58 8.71
N ILE A 64 12.78 -6.66 8.77
CA ILE A 64 12.79 -5.58 9.77
C ILE A 64 12.20 -5.99 11.11
N SER A 65 11.30 -6.97 11.12
CA SER A 65 10.65 -7.51 12.32
C SER A 65 10.49 -9.03 12.18
N PRO A 66 11.47 -9.84 12.62
CA PRO A 66 11.45 -11.29 12.45
C PRO A 66 10.28 -12.00 13.16
N LYS A 67 9.73 -11.38 14.20
CA LYS A 67 8.56 -11.89 14.96
C LYS A 67 7.23 -11.35 14.45
N TRP A 68 7.21 -10.61 13.33
CA TRP A 68 5.99 -10.07 12.75
C TRP A 68 5.04 -11.19 12.30
N ASP A 69 3.77 -11.08 12.70
CA ASP A 69 2.71 -12.00 12.31
C ASP A 69 2.28 -11.74 10.86
N LYS A 70 2.50 -12.75 10.00
CA LYS A 70 2.22 -12.67 8.57
C LYS A 70 0.73 -12.61 8.26
N GLU A 71 -0.14 -13.06 9.17
CA GLU A 71 -1.60 -12.99 9.00
C GLU A 71 -2.13 -11.56 9.08
N THR A 72 -1.29 -10.62 9.53
CA THR A 72 -1.60 -9.19 9.57
C THR A 72 -1.29 -8.47 8.25
N ILE A 73 -0.88 -9.21 7.20
CA ILE A 73 -0.72 -8.64 5.86
C ILE A 73 -2.08 -8.43 5.22
N PHE A 74 -2.20 -7.34 4.48
CA PHE A 74 -3.42 -7.00 3.79
C PHE A 74 -3.15 -6.59 2.36
N ILE A 75 -3.93 -7.14 1.43
CA ILE A 75 -3.74 -6.95 0.00
C ILE A 75 -5.07 -6.56 -0.62
N ALA A 76 -5.17 -5.31 -1.07
CA ALA A 76 -6.29 -4.82 -1.86
C ALA A 76 -5.88 -4.73 -3.34
N LYS A 77 -6.76 -5.17 -4.25
CA LYS A 77 -6.49 -5.24 -5.70
C LYS A 77 -7.51 -4.41 -6.49
N SER A 78 -7.04 -3.66 -7.50
CA SER A 78 -7.89 -3.17 -8.63
C SER A 78 -7.20 -3.42 -9.96
N SER A 79 -6.55 -4.57 -10.06
CA SER A 79 -5.88 -4.94 -11.29
C SER A 79 -6.91 -5.21 -12.39
N ASP A 80 -6.55 -4.85 -13.61
CA ASP A 80 -7.30 -5.10 -14.84
C ASP A 80 -6.37 -5.77 -15.87
N GLU A 81 -6.84 -5.95 -17.09
CA GLU A 81 -6.07 -6.57 -18.18
C GLU A 81 -4.83 -5.74 -18.59
N LYS A 82 -4.81 -4.45 -18.29
CA LYS A 82 -3.75 -3.51 -18.66
C LYS A 82 -2.76 -3.25 -17.54
N LYS A 83 -3.13 -3.48 -16.27
CA LYS A 83 -2.23 -3.24 -15.12
C LYS A 83 -2.48 -4.13 -13.91
N ILE A 84 -1.38 -4.48 -13.24
CA ILE A 84 -1.38 -5.00 -11.87
C ILE A 84 -1.36 -3.81 -10.91
N SER A 85 -2.50 -3.57 -10.25
CA SER A 85 -2.63 -2.56 -9.19
C SER A 85 -2.93 -3.22 -7.85
N LEU A 86 -2.00 -3.10 -6.90
CA LEU A 86 -2.04 -3.71 -5.57
C LEU A 86 -1.71 -2.68 -4.49
N HIS A 87 -2.53 -2.58 -3.46
CA HIS A 87 -2.14 -1.96 -2.19
C HIS A 87 -1.81 -3.07 -1.22
N VAL A 88 -0.58 -3.07 -0.74
CA VAL A 88 -0.11 -4.02 0.27
C VAL A 88 0.25 -3.23 1.51
N LEU A 89 -0.36 -3.59 2.64
CA LEU A 89 -0.06 -3.01 3.94
C LEU A 89 0.01 -4.10 5.01
N THR A 90 0.43 -3.73 6.21
CA THR A 90 0.25 -4.58 7.38
C THR A 90 -0.15 -3.76 8.59
N PHE A 91 -1.07 -4.31 9.39
CA PHE A 91 -1.48 -3.74 10.67
C PHE A 91 -0.78 -4.39 11.88
N GLY A 92 0.06 -5.41 11.67
CA GLY A 92 0.78 -6.09 12.76
C GLY A 92 2.03 -5.37 13.23
N MET A 93 2.38 -4.24 12.60
CA MET A 93 3.50 -3.40 13.00
C MET A 93 3.40 -2.00 12.42
N ARG A 94 3.98 -1.02 13.11
CA ARG A 94 4.14 0.35 12.64
C ARG A 94 5.61 0.71 12.45
N LEU A 95 5.85 1.68 11.58
CA LEU A 95 7.14 2.34 11.43
C LEU A 95 7.11 3.67 12.19
N PRO A 96 8.23 4.11 12.80
CA PRO A 96 8.23 5.24 13.74
C PRO A 96 7.73 6.56 13.15
N ASN A 97 8.00 6.81 11.87
CA ASN A 97 7.67 8.06 11.21
C ASN A 97 7.70 7.91 9.68
N ILE A 98 7.29 8.96 8.98
CA ILE A 98 7.23 8.98 7.51
C ILE A 98 8.60 8.76 6.85
N ALA A 99 9.69 9.20 7.47
CA ALA A 99 11.04 9.00 6.95
C ALA A 99 11.43 7.51 6.97
N LYS A 100 11.09 6.79 8.05
CA LYS A 100 11.27 5.34 8.15
C LYS A 100 10.41 4.58 7.12
N VAL A 101 9.19 5.06 6.83
CA VAL A 101 8.33 4.53 5.75
C VAL A 101 8.98 4.73 4.37
N SER A 102 9.65 5.86 4.15
CA SER A 102 10.43 6.11 2.93
C SER A 102 11.61 5.13 2.79
N VAL A 103 12.38 4.92 3.86
CA VAL A 103 13.48 3.92 3.87
C VAL A 103 12.95 2.51 3.61
N PHE A 104 11.85 2.12 4.25
CA PHE A 104 11.20 0.83 4.01
C PHE A 104 10.81 0.63 2.53
N THR A 105 10.32 1.69 1.89
CA THR A 105 9.95 1.65 0.46
C THR A 105 11.18 1.52 -0.43
N LYS A 106 12.28 2.20 -0.09
CA LYS A 106 13.57 2.01 -0.76
C LYS A 106 14.07 0.56 -0.61
N LEU A 107 13.89 -0.07 0.56
CA LEU A 107 14.25 -1.48 0.75
C LEU A 107 13.47 -2.42 -0.16
N ILE A 108 12.15 -2.24 -0.24
CA ILE A 108 11.29 -3.03 -1.14
C ILE A 108 11.72 -2.84 -2.59
N ARG A 109 11.95 -1.59 -3.01
CA ARG A 109 12.42 -1.26 -4.34
C ARG A 109 13.75 -1.96 -4.66
N LYS A 110 14.74 -1.90 -3.76
CA LYS A 110 16.05 -2.54 -3.96
C LYS A 110 15.97 -4.07 -4.10
N LYS A 111 14.96 -4.72 -3.49
CA LYS A 111 14.77 -6.17 -3.58
C LYS A 111 14.06 -6.64 -4.85
N LEU A 112 13.40 -5.75 -5.58
CA LEU A 112 12.76 -6.11 -6.84
C LEU A 112 13.79 -6.17 -7.98
N PRO A 113 13.52 -6.94 -9.06
CA PRO A 113 14.34 -6.90 -10.26
C PRO A 113 14.55 -5.46 -10.74
N VAL A 114 15.77 -5.10 -11.16
CA VAL A 114 16.19 -3.72 -11.53
C VAL A 114 15.16 -3.02 -12.41
N LYS A 115 14.62 -3.73 -13.39
CA LYS A 115 13.64 -3.22 -14.34
C LYS A 115 12.28 -2.85 -13.69
N LEU A 116 11.89 -3.50 -12.60
CA LEU A 116 10.68 -3.22 -11.81
C LEU A 116 10.88 -2.16 -10.73
N GLN A 117 12.10 -1.66 -10.54
CA GLN A 117 12.39 -0.68 -9.52
C GLN A 117 11.95 0.75 -9.90
N LYS A 118 11.26 0.99 -11.01
CA LYS A 118 10.89 2.37 -11.41
C LYS A 118 9.95 3.02 -10.40
N LYS A 119 10.12 4.32 -10.15
CA LYS A 119 9.28 5.10 -9.21
C LYS A 119 7.80 5.08 -9.62
N SER A 120 7.51 5.03 -10.92
CA SER A 120 6.15 4.88 -11.44
C SER A 120 5.48 3.56 -11.04
N ILE A 121 6.26 2.52 -10.74
CA ILE A 121 5.77 1.16 -10.42
C ILE A 121 5.52 1.01 -8.91
N ILE A 122 6.38 1.62 -8.09
CA ILE A 122 6.35 1.45 -6.63
C ILE A 122 6.20 2.82 -6.00
N ASN A 123 5.03 3.07 -5.44
CA ASN A 123 4.76 4.27 -4.66
C ASN A 123 4.39 3.91 -3.23
N ASN A 124 4.61 4.86 -2.34
CA ASN A 124 4.16 4.79 -0.96
C ASN A 124 3.59 6.15 -0.57
N ILE A 125 3.10 6.20 0.66
CA ILE A 125 2.53 7.41 1.27
C ILE A 125 3.56 8.53 1.50
N ALA A 126 4.85 8.19 1.61
CA ALA A 126 5.94 9.15 1.82
C ALA A 126 6.43 9.84 0.54
N ASN A 127 6.07 9.33 -0.65
CA ASN A 127 6.56 9.82 -1.95
C ASN A 127 5.61 10.81 -2.64
N ILE A 128 4.52 11.23 -1.98
CA ILE A 128 3.60 12.26 -2.49
C ILE A 128 4.20 13.63 -2.13
N SER A 129 4.63 14.39 -3.14
CA SER A 129 5.25 15.70 -2.97
C SER A 129 4.25 16.78 -2.53
N SER A 130 4.79 17.77 -1.80
CA SER A 130 4.23 19.07 -1.42
C SER A 130 2.94 19.13 -0.59
N PHE A 131 2.15 18.07 -0.49
CA PHE A 131 1.09 17.97 0.52
C PHE A 131 1.18 16.60 1.21
N LYS A 132 1.33 16.61 2.54
CA LYS A 132 1.33 15.42 3.42
C LYS A 132 -0.06 14.78 3.51
N SER A 133 -0.72 14.60 2.38
CA SER A 133 -2.08 14.09 2.27
C SER A 133 -2.10 12.96 1.25
N PHE A 134 -2.58 11.81 1.69
CA PHE A 134 -3.00 10.75 0.79
C PHE A 134 -4.52 10.83 0.69
N SER A 135 -5.04 10.86 -0.54
CA SER A 135 -6.48 10.73 -0.75
C SER A 135 -6.83 9.26 -0.62
N LEU A 136 -7.63 8.92 0.38
CA LEU A 136 -8.20 7.60 0.49
C LEU A 136 -9.71 7.74 0.26
N ARG A 137 -10.20 7.17 -0.85
CA ARG A 137 -11.62 7.21 -1.18
C ARG A 137 -12.35 6.30 -0.21
N MET A 138 -13.23 6.85 0.62
CA MET A 138 -14.19 6.04 1.36
C MET A 138 -15.11 5.36 0.35
N PHE A 139 -15.24 4.05 0.44
CA PHE A 139 -15.96 3.28 -0.56
C PHE A 139 -17.38 2.97 -0.09
N GLY A 140 -18.35 3.70 -0.68
CA GLY A 140 -19.75 3.31 -0.77
C GLY A 140 -20.16 2.81 -2.17
N SER A 141 -19.58 3.36 -3.25
CA SER A 141 -19.98 2.99 -4.63
C SER A 141 -18.81 2.95 -5.63
N PRO A 142 -18.85 2.04 -6.64
CA PRO A 142 -17.88 1.99 -7.72
C PRO A 142 -17.89 3.24 -8.58
N LYS A 143 -16.71 3.64 -9.09
CA LYS A 143 -16.64 4.70 -10.10
C LYS A 143 -17.43 4.25 -11.33
N TYR A 144 -18.57 4.89 -11.59
CA TYR A 144 -19.39 4.60 -12.76
C TYR A 144 -18.70 5.16 -14.02
N ASN A 145 -18.58 4.34 -15.06
CA ASN A 145 -18.09 4.76 -16.35
C ASN A 145 -19.30 5.06 -17.23
N GLU A 146 -19.66 6.33 -17.37
CA GLU A 146 -20.80 6.76 -18.20
C GLU A 146 -20.70 6.30 -19.66
N LYS A 147 -19.48 6.09 -20.18
CA LYS A 147 -19.28 5.63 -21.57
C LYS A 147 -19.54 4.15 -21.77
N THR A 148 -19.38 3.33 -20.74
CA THR A 148 -19.56 1.87 -20.82
C THR A 148 -20.71 1.39 -19.96
N GLU A 149 -21.43 2.32 -19.31
CA GLU A 149 -22.49 2.05 -18.32
C GLU A 149 -22.08 1.07 -17.21
N GLU A 150 -20.79 0.95 -16.94
CA GLU A 150 -20.25 -0.06 -16.03
C GLU A 150 -19.64 0.55 -14.77
N HIS A 151 -19.80 -0.18 -13.67
CA HIS A 151 -19.12 0.11 -12.42
C HIS A 151 -17.66 -0.37 -12.47
N ILE A 152 -16.71 0.57 -12.52
CA ILE A 152 -15.27 0.29 -12.49
C ILE A 152 -14.89 -0.33 -11.14
N ARG A 153 -14.28 -1.52 -11.18
CA ARG A 153 -13.91 -2.34 -10.01
C ARG A 153 -13.22 -1.54 -8.89
N VAL A 154 -13.86 -1.56 -7.73
CA VAL A 154 -13.38 -1.00 -6.47
C VAL A 154 -12.40 -1.94 -5.79
N LYS A 155 -11.32 -1.39 -5.23
CA LYS A 155 -10.40 -2.12 -4.33
C LYS A 155 -11.15 -2.51 -3.05
N LYS A 156 -11.69 -3.74 -3.00
CA LYS A 156 -12.18 -4.33 -1.75
C LYS A 156 -11.01 -4.89 -0.95
N ALA A 157 -11.12 -4.75 0.36
CA ALA A 157 -10.03 -4.79 1.29
C ALA A 157 -10.53 -5.67 2.45
N ILE A 158 -10.12 -6.94 2.49
CA ILE A 158 -10.67 -7.99 3.38
C ILE A 158 -9.57 -8.46 4.33
N CYS A 159 -9.82 -8.41 5.64
CA CYS A 159 -8.93 -8.95 6.66
C CYS A 159 -8.77 -10.47 6.48
N PRO A 160 -7.55 -11.02 6.41
CA PRO A 160 -7.36 -12.47 6.22
C PRO A 160 -7.91 -13.30 7.38
N LYS A 161 -7.82 -12.78 8.61
CA LYS A 161 -8.09 -13.52 9.84
C LYS A 161 -9.59 -13.75 10.08
N ASP A 162 -10.41 -12.74 9.87
CA ASP A 162 -11.84 -12.77 10.21
C ASP A 162 -12.74 -12.34 9.04
N ARG A 163 -12.16 -12.08 7.85
CA ARG A 163 -12.86 -11.61 6.65
C ARG A 163 -13.61 -10.29 6.83
N THR A 164 -13.31 -9.53 7.90
CA THR A 164 -13.89 -8.21 8.10
C THR A 164 -13.46 -7.26 7.00
N ILE A 165 -14.41 -6.44 6.54
CA ILE A 165 -14.16 -5.38 5.57
C ILE A 165 -13.70 -4.16 6.35
N PHE A 166 -12.46 -3.73 6.11
CA PHE A 166 -11.90 -2.53 6.74
C PHE A 166 -11.95 -1.35 5.76
N ASP A 167 -12.43 -0.21 6.25
CA ASP A 167 -12.01 1.07 5.70
C ASP A 167 -10.52 1.25 6.02
N PHE A 168 -9.73 1.74 5.07
CA PHE A 168 -8.27 1.85 5.23
C PHE A 168 -7.91 2.96 6.23
N MET A 169 -8.16 2.73 7.50
CA MET A 169 -7.66 3.55 8.58
C MET A 169 -6.17 3.25 8.73
N ILE A 170 -5.35 4.16 8.20
CA ILE A 170 -3.88 4.09 8.27
C ILE A 170 -3.36 4.18 9.71
N CYS A 171 -4.20 4.61 10.65
CA CYS A 171 -3.99 4.44 12.09
C CYS A 171 -5.33 4.11 12.74
N SER A 172 -5.38 3.07 13.56
CA SER A 172 -6.52 2.91 14.48
C SER A 172 -6.31 3.86 15.66
N PRO A 173 -7.33 4.59 16.14
CA PRO A 173 -7.29 5.13 17.49
C PRO A 173 -7.14 3.92 18.44
N ASN A 174 -6.13 3.96 19.31
CA ASN A 174 -5.73 2.84 20.18
C ASN A 174 -5.10 1.64 19.45
N ASP A 175 -4.26 1.92 18.45
CA ASP A 175 -3.47 0.88 17.82
C ASP A 175 -2.31 0.42 18.74
N ASP A 176 -2.45 -0.77 19.32
CA ASP A 176 -1.43 -1.45 20.13
C ASP A 176 -0.34 -2.14 19.28
N SER A 177 -0.38 -2.01 17.95
CA SER A 177 0.64 -2.57 17.08
C SER A 177 2.02 -2.01 17.42
N LYS A 178 3.00 -2.92 17.44
CA LYS A 178 4.36 -2.57 17.84
C LYS A 178 5.00 -1.61 16.84
N VAL A 179 5.55 -0.50 17.34
CA VAL A 179 6.44 0.37 16.56
C VAL A 179 7.80 -0.32 16.42
N ILE A 180 8.22 -0.56 15.19
CA ILE A 180 9.46 -1.28 14.86
C ILE A 180 10.57 -0.28 14.61
N ASP A 181 11.55 -0.27 15.49
CA ASP A 181 12.84 0.33 15.21
C ASP A 181 13.83 -0.77 14.83
N SER A 182 14.32 -0.70 13.60
CA SER A 182 15.18 -1.71 12.99
C SER A 182 16.41 -1.03 12.40
N PRO A 183 17.63 -1.60 12.55
CA PRO A 183 18.82 -1.04 11.93
C PRO A 183 18.71 -0.96 10.40
N PHE A 184 17.90 -1.83 9.77
CA PHE A 184 17.63 -1.75 8.33
C PHE A 184 16.84 -0.52 7.92
N LEU A 185 16.21 0.17 8.87
CA LEU A 185 15.51 1.43 8.67
C LEU A 185 16.37 2.63 9.06
N ALA A 186 17.68 2.48 9.27
CA ALA A 186 18.56 3.61 9.46
C ALA A 186 18.49 4.54 8.23
N ILE A 187 18.33 5.83 8.49
CA ILE A 187 18.40 6.87 7.46
C ILE A 187 19.90 7.15 7.32
N SER A 188 20.50 6.71 6.23
CA SER A 188 21.83 7.19 5.86
C SER A 188 21.71 8.66 5.47
N GLU A 189 22.70 9.47 5.87
CA GLU A 189 22.84 10.85 5.41
C GLU A 189 22.79 10.89 3.88
N PRO A 190 22.20 11.93 3.28
CA PRO A 190 22.26 12.08 1.83
C PRO A 190 23.73 12.10 1.41
N ASP A 191 24.06 11.35 0.35
CA ASP A 191 25.38 11.46 -0.28
C ASP A 191 25.60 12.95 -0.63
N ALA A 192 26.64 13.54 -0.02
CA ALA A 192 27.01 14.94 -0.18
C ALA A 192 27.50 15.25 -1.61
#